data_AF-A0A453P8T7-F1
#
_entry.id   AF-A0A453P8T7-F1
#
_cell.length_a   1.000
_cell.length_b   1.000
_cell.length_c   1.000
_cell.angle_alpha   90.00
_cell.angle_beta   90.00
_cell.angle_gamma   90.00
#
_symmetry.space_group_name_H-M   'P 1'
#
loop_
_entity.id
_entity.type
_entity.pdbx_description
1 polymer ?
#
loop_
_entity_poly.entity_id
_entity_poly.type
_entity_poly.pdbx_seq_one_letter_code
_entity_poly.pdbx_strand_id
1 'polypeptide(L)'
;MTLDLSPGVEPRMVCLLDNDPRLVNSHETIIYSYLVRSHDRMLMVRYLFGMNLLQKGGYNEEDIFMWQDCPSRMEVLEVDLPRRRLVTQHGIGSRCAAFVGASYIVMVSTEKFPRIISNALYLNYSMQGVFRHFATYCFEDQTAISARDFQDRRFGKNSPCACHWEVEDYLMCDVEKGYRM
;
A
#
# COMPACT_ATOMS: atom_id res chain seq x y z
N MET A 1 -4.68 29.45 16.37
CA MET A 1 -3.74 29.61 15.24
C MET A 1 -4.46 29.07 14.02
N THR A 2 -4.97 29.96 13.17
CA THR A 2 -5.76 29.62 11.99
C THR A 2 -4.82 29.15 10.87
N LEU A 3 -5.06 27.95 10.36
CA LEU A 3 -4.32 27.40 9.21
C LEU A 3 -4.72 28.17 7.95
N ASP A 4 -3.76 28.89 7.38
CA ASP A 4 -3.87 29.58 6.10
C ASP A 4 -3.92 28.53 4.98
N LEU A 5 -5.02 28.51 4.21
CA LEU A 5 -5.28 27.61 3.09
C LEU A 5 -5.17 28.36 1.76
N SER A 6 -4.08 29.10 1.57
CA SER A 6 -3.81 29.76 0.30
C SER A 6 -3.53 28.70 -0.81
N PRO A 7 -4.20 28.76 -1.98
CA PRO A 7 -4.02 27.79 -3.04
C PRO A 7 -2.71 28.07 -3.77
N GLY A 8 -1.70 27.20 -3.61
CA GLY A 8 -0.41 27.45 -4.28
C GLY A 8 0.66 26.37 -4.18
N VAL A 9 0.43 25.24 -3.53
CA VAL A 9 1.39 24.13 -3.54
C VAL A 9 0.63 22.85 -3.82
N GLU A 10 0.71 22.37 -5.07
CA GLU A 10 0.37 20.98 -5.35
C GLU A 10 1.17 20.09 -4.40
N PRO A 11 0.54 19.13 -3.70
CA PRO A 11 1.27 18.20 -2.86
C PRO A 11 2.28 17.43 -3.73
N ARG A 12 3.54 17.84 -3.67
CA ARG A 12 4.64 17.12 -4.31
C ARG A 12 4.91 15.87 -3.50
N MET A 13 4.95 14.73 -4.18
CA MET A 13 5.49 13.50 -3.63
C MET A 13 6.96 13.77 -3.29
N VAL A 14 7.28 13.94 -2.01
CA VAL A 14 8.67 14.04 -1.54
C VAL A 14 9.15 12.63 -1.30
N CYS A 15 10.10 12.17 -2.11
CA CYS A 15 10.85 10.96 -1.82
C CYS A 15 11.63 11.20 -0.52
N LEU A 16 11.11 10.69 0.60
CA LEU A 16 11.89 10.55 1.82
C LEU A 16 12.82 9.36 1.59
N LEU A 17 13.99 9.64 1.01
CA LEU A 17 15.15 8.77 1.22
C LEU A 17 15.44 8.86 2.71
N ASP A 18 14.98 7.87 3.47
CA ASP A 18 15.37 7.68 4.85
C ASP A 18 16.90 7.65 4.89
N ASN A 19 17.54 8.52 5.67
CA ASN A 19 18.98 8.43 5.95
C ASN A 19 19.29 7.25 6.91
N ASP A 20 18.46 6.21 6.90
CA ASP A 20 18.81 4.94 7.52
C ASP A 20 19.85 4.27 6.62
N PRO A 21 21.10 4.08 7.08
CA PRO A 21 22.14 3.41 6.31
C PRO A 21 21.72 2.00 5.83
N ARG A 22 20.68 1.40 6.41
CA ARG A 22 20.10 0.11 6.01
C ARG A 22 19.17 0.21 4.81
N LEU A 23 18.53 1.36 4.59
CA LEU A 23 17.61 1.62 3.46
C LEU A 23 18.33 2.27 2.27
N VAL A 24 19.40 3.03 2.53
CA VAL A 24 20.19 3.74 1.51
C VAL A 24 21.13 2.80 0.72
N ASN A 25 21.40 1.60 1.23
CA ASN A 25 22.57 0.84 0.81
C ASN A 25 22.33 -0.56 0.22
N SER A 26 21.21 -0.80 -0.46
CA SER A 26 21.18 -2.01 -1.30
C SER A 26 20.39 -1.86 -2.58
N HIS A 27 21.06 -2.18 -3.69
CA HIS A 27 20.45 -2.47 -4.98
C HIS A 27 19.53 -3.71 -4.95
N GLU A 28 19.18 -4.23 -3.76
CA GLU A 28 18.53 -5.55 -3.55
C GLU A 28 17.25 -5.48 -2.69
N THR A 29 16.92 -4.32 -2.09
CA THR A 29 15.63 -4.07 -1.43
C THR A 29 14.88 -2.99 -2.18
N ILE A 30 13.66 -3.30 -2.62
CA ILE A 30 12.78 -2.34 -3.29
C ILE A 30 11.72 -1.89 -2.28
N ILE A 31 11.48 -0.57 -2.22
CA ILE A 31 10.56 0.06 -1.29
C ILE A 31 9.53 0.88 -2.08
N TYR A 32 8.25 0.56 -1.90
CA TYR A 32 7.14 1.36 -2.39
C TYR A 32 6.48 2.06 -1.22
N SER A 33 6.39 3.39 -1.26
CA SER A 33 5.84 4.21 -0.18
C SER A 33 4.65 5.02 -0.66
N TYR A 34 3.54 4.94 0.07
CA TYR A 34 2.30 5.64 -0.23
C TYR A 34 1.85 6.47 0.97
N LEU A 35 1.51 7.73 0.73
CA LEU A 35 0.87 8.57 1.75
C LEU A 35 -0.63 8.45 1.64
N VAL A 36 -1.28 8.17 2.77
CA VAL A 36 -2.72 8.03 2.86
C VAL A 36 -3.26 8.79 4.06
N ARG A 37 -4.40 9.45 3.87
CA ARG A 37 -5.08 10.16 4.96
C ARG A 37 -6.08 9.22 5.62
N SER A 38 -5.93 9.01 6.93
CA SER A 38 -6.87 8.27 7.76
C SER A 38 -7.51 9.25 8.75
N HIS A 39 -8.72 9.71 8.46
CA HIS A 39 -9.44 10.73 9.24
C HIS A 39 -8.58 11.98 9.55
N ASP A 40 -8.10 12.09 10.79
CA ASP A 40 -7.30 13.17 11.37
C ASP A 40 -5.78 12.94 11.27
N ARG A 41 -5.37 11.75 10.82
CA ARG A 41 -3.98 11.32 10.73
C ARG A 41 -3.53 11.15 9.28
N MET A 42 -2.23 11.33 9.07
CA MET A 42 -1.55 11.01 7.83
C MET A 42 -0.67 9.79 8.08
N LEU A 43 -0.87 8.74 7.30
CA LEU A 43 -0.12 7.50 7.37
C LEU A 43 0.75 7.36 6.13
N MET A 44 1.94 6.81 6.31
CA MET A 44 2.79 6.29 5.25
C MET A 44 2.70 4.77 5.30
N VAL A 45 2.26 4.17 4.20
CA VAL A 45 2.26 2.72 3.99
C VAL A 45 3.46 2.36 3.14
N ARG A 46 4.30 1.44 3.62
CA ARG A 46 5.45 0.95 2.86
C ARG A 46 5.32 -0.55 2.60
N TYR A 47 5.56 -0.94 1.36
CA TYR A 47 5.86 -2.33 1.01
C TYR A 47 7.34 -2.44 0.68
N LEU A 48 8.03 -3.29 1.44
CA LEU A 48 9.43 -3.60 1.25
C LEU A 48 9.54 -5.04 0.80
N PHE A 49 10.36 -5.32 -0.21
CA PHE A 49 10.70 -6.69 -0.57
C PHE A 49 12.12 -6.77 -1.09
N GLY A 50 12.80 -7.86 -0.73
CA GLY A 50 14.21 -8.04 -1.05
C GLY A 50 14.91 -8.96 -0.07
N MET A 51 15.99 -9.61 -0.53
CA MET A 51 16.74 -10.58 0.28
C MET A 51 17.37 -9.95 1.52
N ASN A 52 17.64 -8.65 1.48
CA ASN A 52 18.30 -7.95 2.58
C ASN A 52 17.41 -7.69 3.78
N LEU A 53 16.09 -7.93 3.69
CA LEU A 53 15.22 -7.91 4.86
C LEU A 53 15.66 -8.94 5.92
N LEU A 54 16.28 -10.04 5.49
CA LEU A 54 16.79 -11.11 6.38
C LEU A 54 18.20 -10.83 6.92
N GLN A 55 18.82 -9.69 6.63
CA GLN A 55 20.15 -9.39 7.16
C GLN A 55 20.12 -9.12 8.67
N LYS A 56 21.10 -9.68 9.38
CA LYS A 56 21.25 -9.51 10.83
C LYS A 56 21.31 -8.03 11.23
N GLY A 57 20.43 -7.65 12.16
CA GLY A 57 20.37 -6.30 12.72
C GLY A 57 19.52 -5.31 11.92
N GLY A 58 18.83 -5.76 10.85
CA GLY A 58 17.90 -4.96 10.07
C GLY A 58 16.51 -4.88 10.71
N TYR A 59 15.69 -5.89 10.42
CA TYR A 59 14.29 -6.01 10.84
C TYR A 59 14.09 -7.25 11.71
N ASN A 60 13.04 -7.25 12.55
CA ASN A 60 12.65 -8.45 13.27
C ASN A 60 12.12 -9.49 12.26
N GLU A 61 12.56 -10.73 12.41
CA GLU A 61 12.12 -11.84 11.54
C GLU A 61 10.61 -12.08 11.62
N GLU A 62 9.98 -11.78 12.76
CA GLU A 62 8.54 -11.92 12.98
C GLU A 62 7.68 -10.99 12.11
N ASP A 63 8.24 -9.85 11.67
CA ASP A 63 7.55 -8.87 10.82
C ASP A 63 7.75 -9.16 9.31
N ILE A 64 8.52 -10.19 8.97
CA ILE A 64 8.87 -10.55 7.60
C ILE A 64 8.07 -11.78 7.20
N PHE A 65 7.32 -11.66 6.11
CA PHE A 65 6.64 -12.79 5.50
C PHE A 65 7.33 -13.19 4.20
N MET A 66 7.26 -14.48 3.88
CA MET A 66 7.77 -15.01 2.62
C MET A 66 6.65 -15.03 1.59
N TRP A 67 6.87 -14.39 0.45
CA TRP A 67 5.95 -14.46 -0.68
C TRP A 67 6.69 -14.88 -1.95
N GLN A 68 6.36 -16.07 -2.48
CA GLN A 68 7.07 -16.69 -3.61
C GLN A 68 8.61 -16.61 -3.46
N ASP A 69 9.09 -17.06 -2.29
CA ASP A 69 10.51 -17.04 -1.89
C ASP A 69 11.15 -15.65 -1.84
N CYS A 70 10.35 -14.58 -1.87
CA CYS A 70 10.81 -13.22 -1.69
C CYS A 70 10.46 -12.74 -0.27
N PRO A 71 11.46 -12.44 0.58
CA PRO A 71 11.22 -11.81 1.86
C PRO A 71 10.54 -10.48 1.64
N SER A 72 9.46 -10.25 2.37
CA SER A 72 8.57 -9.11 2.22
C SER A 72 8.16 -8.57 3.59
N ARG A 73 7.90 -7.27 3.66
CA ARG A 73 7.46 -6.59 4.88
C ARG A 73 6.51 -5.45 4.53
N MET A 74 5.44 -5.34 5.30
CA MET A 74 4.51 -4.21 5.26
C MET A 74 4.71 -3.34 6.49
N GLU A 75 4.77 -2.03 6.29
CA GLU A 75 4.89 -1.07 7.39
C GLU A 75 3.83 0.02 7.28
N VAL A 76 3.34 0.45 8.44
CA VAL A 76 2.49 1.62 8.55
C VAL A 76 3.13 2.57 9.55
N LEU A 77 3.36 3.80 9.11
CA LEU A 77 3.98 4.85 9.90
C LEU A 77 3.04 6.05 9.97
N GLU A 78 2.71 6.52 11.16
CA GLU A 78 2.05 7.81 11.33
C GLU A 78 3.06 8.94 11.10
N VAL A 79 2.68 9.90 10.27
CA VAL A 79 3.47 11.10 9.98
C VAL A 79 3.13 12.18 10.99
N ASP A 80 3.95 12.28 12.04
CA ASP A 80 3.84 13.31 13.07
C ASP A 80 4.55 14.59 12.59
N LEU A 81 3.84 15.41 11.80
CA LEU A 81 4.36 16.65 11.23
C LEU A 81 4.84 17.65 12.30
N PRO A 82 4.12 17.90 13.41
CA PRO A 82 4.58 18.83 14.44
C PRO A 82 5.90 18.42 15.06
N ARG A 83 6.12 17.11 15.31
CA ARG A 83 7.36 16.60 15.90
C ARG A 83 8.38 16.12 14.87
N ARG A 84 8.06 16.23 13.57
CA ARG A 84 8.92 15.84 12.43
C ARG A 84 9.47 14.41 12.55
N ARG A 85 8.60 13.46 12.89
CA ARG A 85 8.99 12.06 13.08
C ARG A 85 7.97 11.10 12.45
N LEU A 86 8.43 9.90 12.16
CA LEU A 86 7.60 8.77 11.78
C LEU A 86 7.38 7.87 13.01
N VAL A 87 6.14 7.47 13.25
CA VAL A 87 5.76 6.63 14.41
C VAL A 87 5.16 5.33 13.90
N THR A 88 5.79 4.20 14.20
CA THR A 88 5.30 2.88 13.80
C THR A 88 3.90 2.61 14.33
N GLN A 89 3.04 2.07 13.47
CA GLN A 89 1.66 1.68 13.77
C GLN A 89 1.45 0.21 13.46
N HIS A 90 0.48 -0.40 14.15
CA HIS A 90 0.08 -1.79 13.94
C HIS A 90 -0.87 -1.99 12.75
N GLY A 91 -1.19 -0.94 12.00
CA GLY A 91 -2.07 -1.00 10.85
C GLY A 91 -2.68 0.35 10.50
N ILE A 92 -3.59 0.33 9.53
CA ILE A 92 -4.25 1.52 8.97
C ILE A 92 -5.56 1.89 9.70
N GLY A 93 -6.03 1.03 10.59
CA GLY A 93 -7.20 1.26 11.46
C GLY A 93 -8.30 0.22 11.28
N SER A 94 -9.00 -0.10 12.36
CA SER A 94 -9.99 -1.20 12.44
C SER A 94 -11.29 -0.98 11.66
N ARG A 95 -11.49 0.20 11.06
CA ARG A 95 -12.69 0.55 10.28
C ARG A 95 -12.38 0.96 8.85
N CYS A 96 -11.14 0.71 8.42
CA CYS A 96 -10.64 1.15 7.12
C CYS A 96 -9.94 -0.01 6.42
N ALA A 97 -9.99 0.00 5.10
CA ALA A 97 -9.13 -0.78 4.22
C ALA A 97 -8.48 0.19 3.23
N ALA A 98 -7.34 -0.18 2.67
CA ALA A 98 -6.69 0.64 1.65
C ALA A 98 -6.42 -0.15 0.37
N PHE A 99 -6.74 0.45 -0.77
CA PHE A 99 -6.52 -0.09 -2.10
C PHE A 99 -5.35 0.63 -2.75
N VAL A 100 -4.31 -0.12 -3.11
CA VAL A 100 -3.04 0.37 -3.61
C VAL A 100 -2.96 0.09 -5.11
N GLY A 101 -2.83 1.16 -5.88
CA GLY A 101 -2.48 1.10 -7.30
C GLY A 101 -1.02 1.49 -7.56
N ALA A 102 -0.65 1.52 -8.83
CA ALA A 102 0.70 1.88 -9.27
C ALA A 102 1.18 3.23 -8.71
N SER A 103 0.31 4.24 -8.75
CA SER A 103 0.65 5.62 -8.39
C SER A 103 -0.21 6.21 -7.27
N TYR A 104 -1.14 5.44 -6.71
CA TYR A 104 -2.13 5.97 -5.78
C TYR A 104 -2.50 4.95 -4.71
N ILE A 105 -3.06 5.46 -3.62
CA ILE A 105 -3.68 4.67 -2.56
C ILE A 105 -5.02 5.30 -2.20
N VAL A 106 -6.06 4.48 -2.08
CA VAL A 106 -7.40 4.92 -1.67
C VAL A 106 -7.76 4.22 -0.39
N MET A 107 -8.05 4.99 0.66
CA MET A 107 -8.62 4.45 1.89
C MET A 107 -10.14 4.44 1.81
N VAL A 108 -10.75 3.32 2.17
CA VAL A 108 -12.20 3.14 2.20
C VAL A 108 -12.65 2.73 3.59
N SER A 109 -13.84 3.19 3.99
CA SER A 109 -14.46 2.79 5.24
C SER A 109 -15.12 1.42 5.08
N THR A 110 -14.76 0.45 5.93
CA THR A 110 -15.34 -0.89 5.89
C THR A 110 -16.76 -0.94 6.45
N GLU A 111 -17.20 0.08 7.19
CA GLU A 111 -18.60 0.21 7.65
C GLU A 111 -19.59 0.28 6.47
N LYS A 112 -19.16 0.86 5.33
CA LYS A 112 -19.98 0.97 4.12
C LYS A 112 -19.88 -0.26 3.21
N PHE A 113 -18.87 -1.10 3.42
CA PHE A 113 -18.52 -2.21 2.55
C PHE A 113 -18.19 -3.45 3.40
N PRO A 114 -19.20 -4.13 3.96
CA PRO A 114 -18.99 -5.19 4.95
C PRO A 114 -18.28 -6.44 4.43
N ARG A 115 -18.12 -6.58 3.11
CA ARG A 115 -17.33 -7.66 2.48
C ARG A 115 -15.82 -7.39 2.48
N ILE A 116 -15.43 -6.13 2.68
CA ILE A 116 -14.02 -5.72 2.71
C ILE A 116 -13.45 -5.98 4.11
N ILE A 117 -12.32 -6.67 4.16
CA ILE A 117 -11.59 -6.94 5.40
C ILE A 117 -11.06 -5.61 5.94
N SER A 118 -11.37 -5.32 7.20
CA SER A 118 -10.83 -4.14 7.90
C SER A 118 -9.36 -4.30 8.22
N ASN A 119 -8.67 -3.18 8.37
CA ASN A 119 -7.24 -3.13 8.67
C ASN A 119 -6.43 -3.99 7.68
N ALA A 120 -6.72 -3.84 6.39
CA ALA A 120 -6.08 -4.59 5.32
C ALA A 120 -5.71 -3.70 4.12
N LEU A 121 -4.65 -4.10 3.41
CA LEU A 121 -4.20 -3.51 2.15
C LEU A 121 -4.56 -4.43 0.99
N TYR A 122 -5.18 -3.88 -0.04
CA TYR A 122 -5.58 -4.55 -1.26
C TYR A 122 -4.73 -4.00 -2.41
N LEU A 123 -4.08 -4.87 -3.17
CA LEU A 123 -3.26 -4.50 -4.30
C LEU A 123 -4.06 -4.61 -5.58
N ASN A 124 -4.09 -3.55 -6.38
CA ASN A 124 -4.71 -3.63 -7.68
C ASN A 124 -3.96 -4.63 -8.59
N TYR A 125 -4.57 -4.97 -9.71
CA TYR A 125 -4.02 -5.96 -10.64
C TYR A 125 -2.59 -5.64 -11.14
N SER A 126 -2.29 -4.36 -11.37
CA SER A 126 -0.93 -3.93 -11.76
C SER A 126 0.07 -4.19 -10.63
N MET A 127 -0.27 -3.81 -9.40
CA MET A 127 0.57 -4.01 -8.22
C MET A 127 0.72 -5.49 -7.86
N GLN A 128 -0.28 -6.33 -8.13
CA GLN A 128 -0.14 -7.78 -7.98
C GLN A 128 1.00 -8.31 -8.88
N GLY A 129 1.09 -7.86 -10.14
CA GLY A 129 2.21 -8.25 -11.01
C GLY A 129 3.57 -7.77 -10.48
N VAL A 130 3.64 -6.51 -10.06
CA VAL A 130 4.87 -5.93 -9.46
C VAL A 130 5.28 -6.68 -8.19
N PHE A 131 4.31 -7.13 -7.39
CA PHE A 131 4.52 -7.81 -6.11
C PHE A 131 4.27 -9.32 -6.20
N ARG A 132 4.60 -9.94 -7.34
CA ARG A 132 4.66 -11.40 -7.51
C ARG A 132 3.36 -12.14 -7.13
N HIS A 133 2.21 -11.63 -7.55
CA HIS A 133 0.86 -12.16 -7.27
C HIS A 133 0.38 -12.06 -5.82
N PHE A 134 1.04 -11.27 -4.99
CA PHE A 134 0.52 -10.87 -3.69
C PHE A 134 -0.70 -9.94 -3.89
N ALA A 135 -1.81 -10.11 -3.16
CA ALA A 135 -3.01 -9.29 -3.35
C ALA A 135 -3.58 -8.62 -2.11
N THR A 136 -3.62 -9.27 -0.95
CA THR A 136 -4.18 -8.63 0.25
C THR A 136 -3.34 -8.89 1.48
N TYR A 137 -2.90 -7.85 2.18
CA TYR A 137 -2.19 -7.97 3.46
C TYR A 137 -3.13 -7.59 4.58
N CYS A 138 -3.33 -8.50 5.53
CA CYS A 138 -4.12 -8.27 6.73
C CYS A 138 -3.17 -7.91 7.88
N PHE A 139 -3.33 -6.71 8.46
CA PHE A 139 -2.43 -6.26 9.52
C PHE A 139 -2.69 -6.94 10.87
N GLU A 140 -3.91 -7.43 11.10
CA GLU A 140 -4.32 -8.03 12.38
C GLU A 140 -3.58 -9.34 12.67
N ASP A 141 -3.42 -10.19 11.65
CA ASP A 141 -2.77 -11.49 11.73
C ASP A 141 -1.47 -11.57 10.93
N GLN A 142 -1.07 -10.45 10.30
CA GLN A 142 0.12 -10.34 9.44
C GLN A 142 0.11 -11.34 8.27
N THR A 143 -1.08 -11.69 7.78
CA THR A 143 -1.22 -12.65 6.69
C THR A 143 -1.28 -11.99 5.32
N ALA A 144 -0.78 -12.72 4.33
CA ALA A 144 -0.85 -12.36 2.92
C ALA A 144 -1.79 -13.33 2.18
N ILE A 145 -2.75 -12.78 1.45
CA ILE A 145 -3.69 -13.51 0.61
C ILE A 145 -3.25 -13.39 -0.84
N SER A 146 -3.26 -14.53 -1.55
CA SER A 146 -2.94 -14.61 -2.97
C SER A 146 -3.90 -13.80 -3.83
N ALA A 147 -3.37 -13.26 -4.92
CA ALA A 147 -4.19 -12.76 -6.01
C ALA A 147 -5.22 -13.80 -6.43
N ARG A 148 -6.47 -13.34 -6.58
CA ARG A 148 -7.47 -14.06 -7.35
C ARG A 148 -6.94 -14.18 -8.77
N ASP A 149 -7.07 -15.36 -9.38
CA ASP A 149 -6.72 -15.56 -10.78
C ASP A 149 -7.64 -14.70 -11.68
N PHE A 150 -7.21 -13.48 -11.99
CA PHE A 150 -7.83 -12.65 -13.02
C PHE A 150 -7.40 -13.07 -14.43
N GLN A 151 -7.07 -14.35 -14.65
CA GLN A 151 -6.39 -14.90 -15.84
C GLN A 151 -7.10 -14.64 -17.18
N ASP A 152 -8.41 -14.32 -17.17
CA ASP A 152 -9.20 -14.08 -18.38
C ASP A 152 -9.52 -12.59 -18.69
N ARG A 153 -9.03 -11.64 -17.88
CA ARG A 153 -9.42 -10.23 -18.03
C ARG A 153 -8.38 -9.48 -18.87
N ARG A 154 -8.55 -9.52 -20.19
CA ARG A 154 -7.67 -8.87 -21.17
C ARG A 154 -7.45 -7.38 -20.84
N PHE A 155 -6.18 -7.01 -20.64
CA PHE A 155 -5.70 -5.63 -20.60
C PHE A 155 -6.35 -4.79 -21.73
N GLY A 156 -6.92 -3.65 -21.36
CA GLY A 156 -7.32 -2.60 -22.30
C GLY A 156 -8.62 -2.80 -23.09
N LYS A 157 -9.33 -3.94 -23.00
CA LYS A 157 -10.65 -4.12 -23.66
C LYS A 157 -11.84 -4.09 -22.72
N ASN A 158 -11.62 -4.42 -21.45
CA ASN A 158 -12.68 -4.47 -20.46
C ASN A 158 -12.42 -3.35 -19.45
N SER A 159 -12.82 -2.12 -19.81
CA SER A 159 -13.37 -1.20 -18.80
C SER A 159 -14.32 -2.04 -17.94
N PRO A 160 -14.40 -1.86 -16.61
CA PRO A 160 -15.45 -2.49 -15.81
C PRO A 160 -16.76 -2.24 -16.55
N CYS A 161 -17.24 -3.29 -17.22
CA CYS A 161 -18.46 -3.25 -17.97
C CYS A 161 -19.56 -2.97 -16.94
N ALA A 162 -20.70 -2.44 -17.37
CA ALA A 162 -21.89 -2.27 -16.52
C ALA A 162 -22.47 -3.60 -15.96
N CYS A 163 -21.67 -4.66 -15.96
CA CYS A 163 -21.74 -5.85 -15.15
C CYS A 163 -21.86 -5.48 -13.65
N HIS A 164 -22.57 -6.31 -12.87
CA HIS A 164 -22.68 -6.16 -11.42
C HIS A 164 -21.34 -6.55 -10.76
N TRP A 165 -20.45 -5.58 -10.56
CA TRP A 165 -19.22 -5.78 -9.80
C TRP A 165 -19.44 -5.35 -8.37
N GLU A 166 -18.92 -6.14 -7.43
CA GLU A 166 -18.76 -5.67 -6.06
C GLU A 166 -17.68 -4.57 -6.03
N VAL A 167 -17.80 -3.63 -5.10
CA VAL A 167 -16.90 -2.46 -5.03
C VAL A 167 -15.43 -2.88 -4.86
N GLU A 168 -15.17 -4.00 -4.18
CA GLU A 168 -13.83 -4.58 -4.06
C GLU A 168 -13.24 -4.96 -5.43
N ASP A 169 -14.02 -5.59 -6.30
CA ASP A 169 -13.53 -6.04 -7.60
C ASP A 169 -13.26 -4.83 -8.51
N TYR A 170 -14.07 -3.77 -8.39
CA TYR A 170 -13.86 -2.52 -9.12
C TYR A 170 -12.55 -1.85 -8.70
N LEU A 171 -12.32 -1.67 -7.38
CA LEU A 171 -11.12 -1.02 -6.86
C LEU A 171 -9.85 -1.83 -7.12
N MET A 172 -9.96 -3.16 -7.15
CA MET A 172 -8.86 -4.07 -7.50
C MET A 172 -8.51 -4.04 -8.99
N CYS A 173 -9.51 -3.83 -9.85
CA CYS A 173 -9.33 -3.77 -11.30
C CYS A 173 -9.16 -2.36 -11.85
N ASP A 174 -9.21 -1.32 -11.01
CA ASP A 174 -9.29 0.07 -11.49
C ASP A 174 -8.16 0.35 -12.48
N VAL A 175 -8.63 0.60 -13.69
CA VAL A 175 -7.85 0.67 -14.92
C VAL A 175 -7.13 1.99 -14.86
N GLU A 176 -5.80 1.97 -15.03
CA GLU A 176 -4.99 3.19 -15.17
C GLU A 176 -5.77 4.27 -15.91
N LYS A 177 -6.03 5.40 -15.23
CA LYS A 177 -6.42 6.62 -15.94
C LYS A 177 -5.23 7.03 -16.80
N GLY A 178 -5.21 6.51 -18.03
CA GLY A 178 -4.40 6.89 -19.17
C GLY A 178 -3.06 7.55 -18.84
N TYR A 179 -2.03 6.73 -18.62
CA TYR A 179 -0.66 7.11 -18.96
C TYR A 179 -0.11 6.05 -19.90
N ARG A 180 -0.41 6.20 -21.19
CA ARG A 180 0.52 5.71 -22.21
C ARG A 180 1.75 6.62 -22.10
N MET A 181 2.84 6.11 -21.52
CA MET A 181 4.18 6.61 -21.84
C MET A 181 4.56 6.18 -23.26
#